data_AF-A0A917HLN1-F1
#
_entry.id   AF-A0A917HLN1-F1
#
_cell.length_a   1.000
_cell.length_b   1.000
_cell.length_c   1.000
_cell.angle_alpha   90.00
_cell.angle_beta   90.00
_cell.angle_gamma   90.00
#
_symmetry.space_group_name_H-M   'P 1'
#
loop_
_entity.id
_entity.type
_entity.pdbx_description
1 polymer ?
#
loop_
_entity_poly.entity_id
_entity_poly.type
_entity_poly.pdbx_seq_one_letter_code
_entity_poly.pdbx_strand_id
1 'polypeptide(L)'
;MYELKTKENDSSVMEFIEHIENPKKREDAYKLLDIFTETTGYLAKMWGTSIIGFGSYHYKYASGHEGDAPLVGFHHVKQKSVCILQLVIKNVRNY
;
A
#
# COMPACT_ATOMS: atom_id res chain seq x y z
N MET A 1 13.07 6.18 -19.63
CA MET A 1 12.77 6.78 -18.32
C MET A 1 11.96 5.79 -17.52
N TYR A 2 12.42 5.38 -16.34
CA TYR A 2 11.67 4.48 -15.47
C TYR A 2 10.74 5.34 -14.60
N GLU A 3 9.45 5.37 -14.95
CA GLU A 3 8.45 5.98 -14.09
C GLU A 3 7.89 4.94 -13.12
N LEU A 4 7.90 5.26 -11.83
CA LEU A 4 7.10 4.53 -10.86
C LEU A 4 5.63 4.67 -11.21
N LYS A 5 5.01 3.53 -11.51
CA LYS A 5 3.57 3.43 -11.80
C LYS A 5 2.70 3.57 -10.54
N THR A 6 3.29 3.43 -9.36
CA THR A 6 2.60 3.47 -8.07
C THR A 6 3.05 4.71 -7.31
N LYS A 7 2.24 5.76 -7.37
CA LYS A 7 2.39 6.97 -6.54
C LYS A 7 1.21 7.07 -5.60
N GLU A 8 1.43 7.72 -4.46
CA GLU A 8 0.35 8.16 -3.58
C GLU A 8 -0.65 9.01 -4.38
N ASN A 9 -1.94 8.80 -4.15
CA ASN A 9 -2.99 9.61 -4.72
C ASN A 9 -4.08 9.92 -3.71
N ASP A 10 -4.91 10.90 -4.05
CA ASP A 10 -6.01 11.37 -3.21
C ASP A 10 -7.27 10.49 -3.30
N SER A 11 -7.15 9.25 -3.80
CA SER A 11 -8.31 8.35 -3.88
C SER A 11 -8.70 7.88 -2.48
N SER A 12 -10.00 7.77 -2.24
CA SER A 12 -10.50 7.32 -0.94
C SER A 12 -10.26 5.82 -0.74
N VAL A 13 -9.53 5.47 0.32
CA VAL A 13 -9.31 4.08 0.75
C VAL A 13 -10.66 3.41 1.08
N MET A 14 -11.58 4.15 1.69
CA MET A 14 -12.91 3.64 2.05
C MET A 14 -13.72 3.29 0.80
N GLU A 15 -13.75 4.16 -0.21
CA GLU A 15 -14.46 3.89 -1.47
C GLU A 15 -13.89 2.66 -2.18
N PHE A 16 -12.57 2.48 -2.15
CA PHE A 16 -11.93 1.28 -2.70
C PHE A 16 -12.38 0.00 -1.98
N ILE A 17 -12.46 0.02 -0.65
CA ILE A 17 -12.94 -1.11 0.15
C ILE A 17 -14.42 -1.39 -0.15
N GLU A 18 -15.25 -0.35 -0.29
CA GLU A 18 -16.66 -0.49 -0.65
C GLU A 18 -16.87 -1.09 -2.05
N HIS A 19 -15.99 -0.78 -3.01
CA HIS A 19 -16.00 -1.37 -4.35
C HIS A 19 -15.66 -2.88 -4.38
N ILE A 20 -15.22 -3.46 -3.27
CA ILE A 20 -15.02 -4.91 -3.17
C ILE A 20 -16.39 -5.59 -3.16
N GLU A 21 -16.72 -6.32 -4.23
CA GLU A 21 -18.00 -7.03 -4.40
C GLU A 21 -18.25 -8.09 -3.31
N ASN A 22 -17.19 -8.73 -2.81
CA ASN A 22 -17.31 -9.80 -1.82
C ASN A 22 -17.35 -9.23 -0.39
N PRO A 23 -18.45 -9.42 0.36
CA PRO A 23 -18.62 -8.83 1.70
C PRO A 23 -17.59 -9.35 2.72
N LYS A 24 -17.18 -10.63 2.64
CA LYS A 24 -16.15 -11.17 3.54
C LYS A 24 -14.80 -10.50 3.30
N LYS A 25 -14.43 -10.30 2.03
CA LYS A 25 -13.18 -9.60 1.69
C LYS A 25 -13.20 -8.14 2.12
N ARG A 26 -14.37 -7.50 2.07
CA ARG A 26 -14.55 -6.15 2.56
C ARG A 26 -14.32 -6.07 4.08
N GLU A 27 -14.91 -7.00 4.83
CA GLU A 27 -14.70 -7.12 6.27
C GLU A 27 -13.22 -7.37 6.63
N ASP A 28 -12.57 -8.28 5.90
CA ASP A 28 -11.14 -8.55 6.07
C ASP A 28 -10.28 -7.32 5.75
N ALA A 29 -10.64 -6.55 4.71
CA ALA A 29 -9.94 -5.32 4.37
C ALA A 29 -10.09 -4.24 5.45
N TYR A 30 -11.26 -4.12 6.09
CA TYR A 30 -11.45 -3.24 7.25
C TYR A 30 -10.61 -3.69 8.44
N LYS A 31 -10.58 -4.99 8.75
CA LYS A 31 -9.74 -5.51 9.84
C LYS A 31 -8.26 -5.24 9.58
N LEU A 32 -7.80 -5.44 8.35
CA LEU A 32 -6.43 -5.12 7.98
C LEU A 32 -6.17 -3.62 8.10
N LEU A 33 -7.09 -2.78 7.64
CA LEU A 33 -7.00 -1.32 7.77
C LEU A 33 -6.76 -0.91 9.23
N ASP A 34 -7.55 -1.44 10.14
CA ASP A 34 -7.45 -1.16 11.58
C ASP A 34 -6.12 -1.66 12.14
N ILE A 35 -5.77 -2.93 11.88
CA ILE A 35 -4.51 -3.54 12.37
C ILE A 35 -3.29 -2.75 11.88
N PHE A 36 -3.26 -2.37 10.60
CA PHE A 36 -2.14 -1.62 10.05
C PHE A 36 -2.09 -0.19 10.58
N THR A 37 -3.24 0.47 10.72
CA THR A 37 -3.30 1.83 11.29
C THR A 37 -2.80 1.83 12.74
N GLU A 38 -3.23 0.85 13.54
CA GLU A 38 -2.82 0.71 14.94
C GLU A 38 -1.34 0.33 15.06
N THR A 39 -0.87 -0.64 14.26
CA THR A 39 0.51 -1.14 14.33
C THR A 39 1.52 -0.12 13.81
N THR A 40 1.18 0.60 12.73
CA THR A 40 2.11 1.52 12.08
C THR A 40 1.98 2.96 12.57
N GLY A 41 0.82 3.34 13.11
CA GLY A 41 0.50 4.72 13.50
C GLY A 41 0.28 5.66 12.30
N TYR A 42 0.32 5.15 11.06
CA TYR A 42 0.11 5.96 9.86
C TYR A 42 -1.30 5.78 9.32
N LEU A 43 -1.84 6.86 8.76
CA LEU A 43 -3.09 6.81 8.02
C LEU A 43 -2.91 6.05 6.70
N ALA A 44 -3.91 5.25 6.35
CA ALA A 44 -3.97 4.57 5.07
C ALA A 44 -4.14 5.57 3.93
N LYS A 45 -3.39 5.37 2.86
CA LYS A 45 -3.50 6.14 1.62
C LYS A 45 -3.52 5.22 0.42
N MET A 46 -4.16 5.67 -0.65
CA MET A 46 -4.17 4.92 -1.90
C MET A 46 -2.87 5.14 -2.68
N TRP A 47 -2.34 4.05 -3.22
CA TRP A 47 -1.14 4.01 -4.05
C TRP A 47 -1.49 3.37 -5.38
N GLY A 48 -1.34 4.13 -6.47
CA GLY A 48 -1.78 3.69 -7.79
C GLY A 48 -3.27 3.31 -7.81
N THR A 49 -3.63 2.26 -8.55
CA THR A 49 -5.04 1.93 -8.81
C THR A 49 -5.66 0.96 -7.80
N SER A 50 -4.86 0.34 -6.93
CA SER A 50 -5.36 -0.81 -6.14
C SER A 50 -4.52 -1.17 -4.92
N ILE A 51 -3.57 -0.34 -4.51
CA ILE A 51 -2.73 -0.60 -3.34
C ILE A 51 -3.16 0.35 -2.23
N ILE A 52 -3.37 -0.19 -1.03
CA ILE A 52 -3.53 0.59 0.19
C ILE A 52 -2.18 0.56 0.89
N GLY A 53 -1.54 1.72 1.01
CA GLY A 53 -0.25 1.91 1.65
C GLY A 53 -0.36 2.72 2.93
N PHE A 54 0.51 2.46 3.89
CA PHE A 54 0.62 3.13 5.17
C PHE A 54 2.02 3.70 5.29
N GLY A 55 2.09 5.01 5.55
CA GLY A 55 3.33 5.77 5.54
C GLY A 55 4.00 5.80 4.16
N SER A 56 4.99 6.66 4.00
CA SER A 56 5.76 6.80 2.77
C SER A 56 7.24 6.99 3.09
N TYR A 57 8.10 6.46 2.23
CA TYR A 57 9.53 6.74 2.28
C TYR A 57 10.03 7.09 0.89
N HIS A 58 10.94 8.07 0.86
CA HIS A 58 11.66 8.44 -0.34
C HIS A 58 12.95 7.62 -0.40
N TYR A 59 13.13 6.83 -1.46
CA TYR A 59 14.35 6.10 -1.69
C TYR A 59 15.18 6.76 -2.78
N LYS A 60 16.50 6.62 -2.65
CA LYS A 60 17.46 7.07 -3.64
C LYS A 60 18.53 6.01 -3.83
N TYR A 61 18.69 5.53 -5.07
CA TYR A 61 19.76 4.61 -5.44
C TYR A 61 21.02 5.37 -5.84
N ALA A 62 22.17 4.72 -5.67
CA ALA A 62 23.46 5.23 -6.15
C ALA A 62 23.49 5.48 -7.67
N SER A 63 22.61 4.82 -8.44
CA SER A 63 22.45 5.05 -9.89
C SER A 63 21.70 6.34 -10.24
N GLY A 64 21.31 7.16 -9.25
CA GLY A 64 20.52 8.38 -9.45
C GLY A 64 19.01 8.15 -9.60
N HIS A 65 18.54 6.91 -9.46
CA HIS A 65 17.10 6.63 -9.45
C HIS A 65 16.51 6.92 -8.08
N GLU A 66 15.51 7.79 -8.03
CA GLU A 66 14.77 8.11 -6.81
C GLU A 66 13.27 7.90 -7.00
N GLY A 67 12.56 7.79 -5.88
CA GLY A 67 11.12 7.59 -5.90
C GLY A 67 10.53 7.37 -4.53
N ASP A 68 9.21 7.45 -4.47
CA ASP A 68 8.45 7.25 -3.24
C ASP A 68 7.77 5.88 -3.26
N ALA A 69 7.76 5.24 -2.10
CA ALA A 69 7.07 3.97 -1.91
C ALA A 69 6.38 3.93 -0.54
N PRO A 70 5.29 3.16 -0.40
CA PRO A 70 4.67 2.95 0.89
C PRO A 70 5.58 2.13 1.80
N LEU A 71 5.63 2.45 3.09
CA LEU A 71 6.40 1.68 4.09
C LEU A 71 5.84 0.26 4.22
N VAL A 72 4.52 0.16 4.29
CA VAL A 72 3.80 -1.11 4.23
C VAL A 72 2.52 -0.93 3.45
N GLY A 73 2.06 -1.96 2.77
CA GLY A 73 0.78 -1.92 2.10
C GLY A 73 0.27 -3.30 1.76
N PHE A 74 -1.02 -3.35 1.46
CA PHE A 74 -1.67 -4.54 0.95
C PHE A 74 -2.46 -4.21 -0.32
N HIS A 75 -2.65 -5.22 -1.15
CA HIS A 75 -3.34 -5.11 -2.41
C HIS A 75 -4.42 -6.18 -2.54
N HIS A 76 -5.56 -5.79 -3.11
CA HIS A 76 -6.65 -6.71 -3.45
C HIS A 76 -6.57 -7.11 -4.93
N VAL A 77 -6.24 -8.38 -5.19
CA VAL A 77 -6.32 -8.97 -6.55
C VAL A 77 -7.72 -9.52 -6.83
N LYS A 78 -8.30 -9.17 -7.99
CA LYS A 78 -9.62 -9.69 -8.44
C LYS A 78 -9.67 -11.22 -8.55
N GLN A 79 -8.56 -11.88 -8.90
CA GLN A 79 -8.57 -13.33 -9.23
C GLN A 79 -8.21 -14.27 -8.07
N LYS A 80 -7.61 -13.79 -6.97
CA LYS A 80 -7.24 -14.66 -5.84
C LYS A 80 -7.87 -14.15 -4.55
N SER A 81 -8.25 -15.08 -3.68
CA SER A 81 -8.71 -14.80 -2.30
C SER A 81 -7.55 -14.45 -1.36
N VAL A 82 -6.51 -13.79 -1.87
CA VAL A 82 -5.27 -13.55 -1.15
C VAL A 82 -5.04 -12.05 -1.12
N CYS A 83 -5.19 -11.46 0.07
CA CYS A 83 -4.58 -10.18 0.40
C CYS A 83 -3.07 -10.41 0.46
N ILE A 84 -2.33 -9.98 -0.57
CA ILE A 84 -0.88 -10.07 -0.55
C ILE A 84 -0.38 -8.89 0.27
N LEU A 85 0.20 -9.18 1.45
CA LEU A 85 1.06 -8.23 2.15
C LEU A 85 2.30 -8.04 1.30
N GLN A 86 2.45 -6.88 0.66
CA GLN A 86 3.74 -6.47 0.15
C GLN A 86 4.41 -5.65 1.25
N LEU A 87 5.06 -6.35 2.18
CA LEU A 87 5.91 -5.72 3.18
C LEU A 87 7.20 -5.28 2.47
N VAL A 88 7.22 -4.06 1.93
CA VAL A 88 8.44 -3.48 1.34
C VAL A 88 9.29 -2.89 2.46
N ILE A 89 9.77 -3.74 3.37
CA ILE A 89 10.94 -3.38 4.19
C ILE A 89 12.14 -3.50 3.25
N LYS A 90 12.36 -2.48 2.41
CA LYS A 90 13.70 -2.27 1.88
C LYS A 90 14.52 -1.80 3.06
N ASN A 91 15.20 -2.78 3.65
CA ASN A 91 16.25 -2.66 4.62
C ASN A 91 17.05 -1.37 4.34
N VAL A 92 16.72 -0.28 5.04
CA VAL A 92 17.56 0.92 5.10
C VAL A 92 18.71 0.56 6.03
N ARG A 93 19.51 -0.44 5.62
CA ARG A 93 20.88 -0.56 6.08
C ARG A 93 21.67 0.38 5.19
N ASN A 94 21.70 1.64 5.62
CA ASN A 94 22.82 2.52 5.34
C ASN A 94 24.09 1.76 5.75
N TYR A 95 24.92 1.41 4.76
CA TYR A 95 26.36 1.31 4.92
C TYR A 95 26.96 2.48 4.14
#